data_AF-A0A068V2V1-F1
#
_entry.id   AF-A0A068V2V1-F1
#
_cell.length_a   1.000
_cell.length_b   1.000
_cell.length_c   1.000
_cell.angle_alpha   90.00
_cell.angle_beta   90.00
_cell.angle_gamma   90.00
#
_symmetry.space_group_name_H-M   'P 1'
#
loop_
_entity.id
_entity.type
_entity.pdbx_description
1 polymer ?
#
loop_
_entity_poly.entity_id
_entity_poly.type
_entity_poly.pdbx_seq_one_letter_code
_entity_poly.pdbx_strand_id
1 'polypeptide(L)'
;MGKAICSYLKVEHLLNEPGTSYPIISYRLQKTCPARDGNPEKQAVKGLFLVVARGECFGLLGPNGAGKTSFISMMTGLTKPSSGTAYVGGLKLKTQMGEIHSSMGVCPQENLLWDTLTGREHLNFYG
;
A
#
# COMPACT_ATOMS: atom_id res chain seq x y z
N MET A 1 -10.14 -13.19 12.87
CA MET A 1 -9.06 -12.20 12.66
C MET A 1 -8.19 -12.71 11.50
N GLY A 2 -8.36 -12.09 10.32
CA GLY A 2 -8.25 -12.75 9.01
C GLY A 2 -6.85 -12.95 8.44
N LYS A 3 -6.74 -14.02 7.63
CA LYS A 3 -5.55 -14.53 6.92
C LYS A 3 -5.12 -13.63 5.73
N ALA A 4 -4.90 -12.34 5.98
CA ALA A 4 -4.54 -11.40 4.91
C ALA A 4 -3.14 -11.68 4.33
N ILE A 5 -2.18 -12.07 5.19
CA ILE A 5 -0.89 -12.60 4.74
C ILE A 5 -1.13 -14.01 4.20
N CYS A 6 -0.66 -14.26 2.99
CA CYS A 6 -0.95 -15.50 2.29
C CYS A 6 0.27 -16.07 1.55
N SER A 7 0.15 -17.30 1.11
CA SER A 7 1.16 -17.94 0.27
C SER A 7 1.12 -17.39 -1.16
N TYR A 8 2.26 -17.53 -1.84
CA TYR A 8 2.39 -17.27 -3.27
C TYR A 8 1.28 -17.92 -4.11
N LEU A 9 0.99 -19.21 -3.85
CA LEU A 9 -0.01 -19.97 -4.59
C LEU A 9 -1.42 -19.36 -4.47
N LYS A 10 -1.76 -18.84 -3.28
CA LYS A 10 -3.02 -18.16 -3.09
C LYS A 10 -3.07 -16.87 -3.90
N VAL A 11 -2.00 -16.07 -3.92
CA VAL A 11 -2.00 -14.83 -4.71
C VAL A 11 -2.10 -15.10 -6.21
N GLU A 12 -1.33 -16.07 -6.73
CA GLU A 12 -1.39 -16.48 -8.14
C GLU A 12 -2.79 -16.93 -8.55
N HIS A 13 -3.44 -17.76 -7.73
CA HIS A 13 -4.78 -18.23 -8.01
C HIS A 13 -5.77 -17.05 -8.11
N LEU A 14 -5.75 -16.15 -7.13
CA LEU A 14 -6.67 -15.01 -7.09
C LEU A 14 -6.42 -13.98 -8.21
N LEU A 15 -5.18 -13.83 -8.68
CA LEU A 15 -4.89 -13.00 -9.86
C LEU A 15 -5.43 -13.62 -11.16
N ASN A 16 -5.60 -14.94 -11.20
CA ASN A 16 -6.07 -15.68 -12.37
C ASN A 16 -7.57 -16.02 -12.32
N GLU A 17 -8.28 -15.72 -11.22
CA GLU A 17 -9.72 -15.97 -11.10
C GLU A 17 -10.54 -14.80 -11.67
N PRO A 18 -11.18 -14.97 -12.85
CA PRO A 18 -12.02 -13.93 -13.42
C PRO A 18 -13.22 -13.65 -12.52
N GLY A 19 -13.41 -12.39 -12.12
CA GLY A 19 -14.55 -11.94 -11.31
C GLY A 19 -14.27 -11.80 -9.81
N THR A 20 -13.06 -12.08 -9.34
CA THR A 20 -12.72 -11.84 -7.93
C THR A 20 -12.43 -10.36 -7.67
N SER A 21 -13.33 -9.69 -6.93
CA SER A 21 -13.17 -8.28 -6.56
C SER A 21 -12.35 -8.14 -5.28
N TYR A 22 -11.03 -8.39 -5.36
CA TYR A 22 -10.12 -8.02 -4.29
C TYR A 22 -9.69 -6.56 -4.43
N PRO A 23 -9.90 -5.72 -3.40
CA PRO A 23 -9.47 -4.33 -3.43
C PRO A 23 -7.96 -4.21 -3.37
N ILE A 24 -7.23 -5.08 -2.67
CA ILE A 24 -5.76 -4.97 -2.55
C ILE A 24 -5.12 -6.35 -2.65
N ILE A 25 -4.15 -6.47 -3.56
CA ILE A 25 -3.28 -7.65 -3.71
C ILE A 25 -1.83 -7.19 -3.77
N SER A 26 -0.97 -7.74 -2.91
CA SER A 26 0.48 -7.57 -2.94
C SER A 26 1.13 -8.85 -3.44
N TYR A 27 1.97 -8.73 -4.47
CA TYR A 27 2.69 -9.83 -5.09
C TYR A 27 4.20 -9.66 -4.91
N ARG A 28 4.73 -10.34 -3.89
CA ARG A 28 6.14 -10.30 -3.49
C ARG A 28 6.68 -8.87 -3.35
N LEU A 29 5.89 -7.96 -2.78
CA LEU A 29 6.26 -6.55 -2.71
C LEU A 29 7.48 -6.34 -1.82
N GLN A 30 8.51 -5.65 -2.32
CA GLN A 30 9.77 -5.45 -1.62
C GLN A 30 10.20 -3.99 -1.61
N LYS A 31 10.81 -3.59 -0.49
CA LYS A 31 11.50 -2.30 -0.37
C LYS A 31 12.87 -2.48 0.25
N THR A 32 13.88 -2.05 -0.50
CA THR A 32 15.25 -1.87 -0.03
C THR A 32 15.54 -0.39 0.04
N CYS A 33 15.93 0.08 1.23
CA CYS A 33 16.40 1.43 1.45
C CYS A 33 17.93 1.44 1.31
N PRO A 34 18.50 2.33 0.49
CA PRO A 34 19.94 2.39 0.29
C PRO A 34 20.66 2.80 1.58
N ALA A 35 21.95 2.49 1.65
CA ALA A 35 22.83 2.97 2.72
C ALA A 35 22.82 4.51 2.74
N ARG A 36 22.59 5.10 3.92
CA ARG A 36 22.56 6.56 4.14
C ARG A 36 23.06 6.89 5.55
N ASP A 37 23.82 7.98 5.65
CA ASP A 37 24.30 8.54 6.93
C ASP A 37 25.05 7.51 7.79
N GLY A 38 25.92 6.71 7.16
CA GLY A 38 26.69 5.65 7.82
C GLY A 38 25.89 4.37 8.12
N ASN A 39 24.58 4.35 7.87
CA ASN A 39 23.77 3.14 8.01
C ASN A 39 23.91 2.24 6.78
N PRO A 40 23.99 0.90 6.96
CA PRO A 40 24.01 -0.03 5.85
C PRO A 40 22.68 -0.05 5.10
N GLU A 41 22.69 -0.65 3.91
CA GLU A 41 21.46 -0.96 3.18
C GLU A 41 20.51 -1.79 4.06
N LYS A 42 19.21 -1.46 4.03
CA LYS A 42 18.19 -2.13 4.82
C LYS A 42 16.99 -2.54 3.98
N GLN A 43 16.64 -3.82 4.05
CA GLN A 43 15.36 -4.31 3.53
C GLN A 43 14.23 -3.94 4.50
N ALA A 44 13.49 -2.89 4.16
CA ALA A 44 12.34 -2.42 4.94
C ALA A 44 11.10 -3.32 4.75
N VAL A 45 10.91 -3.91 3.57
CA VAL A 45 9.83 -4.88 3.30
C VAL A 45 10.40 -6.07 2.54
N LYS A 46 10.22 -7.28 3.08
CA LYS A 46 10.88 -8.52 2.64
C LYS A 46 9.98 -9.45 1.81
N GLY A 47 9.35 -8.94 0.76
CA GLY A 47 8.63 -9.78 -0.22
C GLY A 47 7.27 -10.22 0.30
N LEU A 48 6.41 -9.25 0.57
CA LEU A 48 5.10 -9.49 1.17
C LEU A 48 4.10 -9.98 0.13
N PHE A 49 3.45 -11.11 0.45
CA PHE A 49 2.23 -11.57 -0.19
C PHE A 49 1.06 -11.28 0.73
N LEU A 50 0.14 -10.44 0.26
CA LEU A 50 -1.00 -9.97 1.04
C LEU A 50 -2.21 -9.85 0.13
N VAL A 51 -3.36 -10.28 0.61
CA VAL A 51 -4.64 -10.06 -0.03
C VAL A 51 -5.59 -9.49 1.01
N VAL A 52 -6.21 -8.36 0.70
CA VAL A 52 -7.28 -7.77 1.50
C VAL A 52 -8.55 -7.87 0.67
N ALA A 53 -9.60 -8.46 1.24
CA ALA A 53 -10.88 -8.64 0.56
C ALA A 53 -11.72 -7.35 0.56
N ARG A 54 -12.68 -7.25 -0.35
CA ARG A 54 -13.60 -6.11 -0.40
C ARG A 54 -14.41 -6.06 0.89
N GLY A 55 -14.44 -4.88 1.53
CA GLY A 55 -15.11 -4.68 2.82
C GLY A 55 -14.30 -5.17 4.04
N GLU A 56 -13.09 -5.70 3.85
CA GLU A 56 -12.23 -6.08 4.96
C GLU A 56 -11.52 -4.86 5.57
N CYS A 57 -11.59 -4.73 6.89
CA CYS A 57 -10.75 -3.79 7.64
C CYS A 57 -9.46 -4.50 8.03
N PHE A 58 -8.33 -4.06 7.48
CA PHE A 58 -7.02 -4.64 7.71
C PHE A 58 -6.08 -3.66 8.41
N GLY A 59 -5.38 -4.15 9.45
CA GLY A 59 -4.41 -3.37 10.23
C GLY A 59 -3.02 -3.99 10.22
N LEU A 60 -2.00 -3.16 10.08
CA LEU A 60 -0.59 -3.54 10.22
C LEU A 60 -0.09 -3.24 11.62
N LEU A 61 0.28 -4.27 12.38
CA LEU A 61 0.82 -4.14 13.73
C LEU A 61 2.26 -4.66 13.81
N GLY A 62 3.10 -3.97 14.56
CA GLY A 62 4.50 -4.34 14.78
C GLY A 62 5.31 -3.18 15.36
N PRO A 63 6.55 -3.42 15.82
CA PRO A 63 7.40 -2.37 16.39
C PRO A 63 7.81 -1.31 15.36
N ASN A 64 8.36 -0.20 15.83
CA ASN A 64 8.95 0.83 14.98
C ASN A 64 10.07 0.23 14.12
N GLY A 65 10.12 0.63 12.85
CA GLY A 65 11.09 0.08 11.90
C GLY A 65 10.76 -1.31 11.33
N ALA A 66 9.61 -1.91 11.66
CA ALA A 66 9.15 -3.19 11.08
C ALA A 66 8.74 -3.10 9.59
N GLY A 67 8.68 -1.91 9.00
CA GLY A 67 8.34 -1.72 7.59
C GLY A 67 6.88 -1.35 7.28
N LYS A 68 6.05 -1.09 8.30
CA LYS A 68 4.63 -0.73 8.14
C LYS A 68 4.43 0.51 7.27
N THR A 69 5.07 1.62 7.65
CA THR A 69 5.02 2.88 6.89
C THR A 69 5.61 2.68 5.50
N SER A 70 6.73 1.94 5.37
CA SER A 70 7.32 1.63 4.06
C SER A 70 6.38 0.84 3.15
N PHE A 71 5.61 -0.10 3.68
CA PHE A 71 4.59 -0.82 2.93
C PHE A 71 3.46 0.11 2.48
N ILE A 72 2.90 0.90 3.40
CA ILE A 72 1.83 1.86 3.08
C ILE A 72 2.32 2.86 2.01
N SER A 73 3.53 3.43 2.18
CA SER A 73 4.11 4.35 1.20
C SER A 73 4.33 3.73 -0.18
N MET A 74 4.56 2.41 -0.27
CA MET A 74 4.57 1.73 -1.56
C MET A 74 3.18 1.61 -2.14
N MET A 75 2.21 1.17 -1.34
CA MET A 75 0.81 0.98 -1.76
C MET A 75 0.15 2.27 -2.23
N THR A 76 0.48 3.41 -1.62
CA THR A 76 -0.04 4.74 -1.99
C THR A 76 0.75 5.42 -3.10
N GLY A 77 1.87 4.84 -3.54
CA GLY A 77 2.72 5.38 -4.60
C GLY A 77 3.70 6.48 -4.17
N LEU A 78 3.75 6.83 -2.87
CA LEU A 78 4.75 7.79 -2.34
C LEU A 78 6.19 7.30 -2.54
N THR A 79 6.41 5.99 -2.52
CA THR A 79 7.71 5.39 -2.82
C THR A 79 7.56 4.22 -3.79
N LYS A 80 8.47 4.10 -4.76
CA LYS A 80 8.47 2.95 -5.66
C LYS A 80 8.95 1.69 -4.93
N PRO A 81 8.31 0.53 -5.17
CA PRO A 81 8.84 -0.77 -4.75
C PRO A 81 10.20 -1.04 -5.39
N SER A 82 11.12 -1.64 -4.65
CA SER A 82 12.41 -2.08 -5.18
C SER A 82 12.24 -3.33 -6.05
N SER A 83 11.29 -4.21 -5.70
CA SER A 83 10.90 -5.36 -6.52
C SER A 83 9.45 -5.76 -6.23
N GLY A 84 8.92 -6.74 -6.98
CA GLY A 84 7.53 -7.17 -6.88
C GLY A 84 6.54 -6.17 -7.46
N THR A 85 5.26 -6.37 -7.19
CA THR A 85 4.18 -5.48 -7.61
C THR A 85 2.99 -5.61 -6.67
N ALA A 86 1.99 -4.75 -6.86
CA ALA A 86 0.73 -4.81 -6.16
C ALA A 86 -0.40 -4.33 -7.10
N TYR A 87 -1.62 -4.66 -6.72
CA TYR A 87 -2.84 -4.34 -7.44
C TYR A 87 -3.82 -3.71 -6.47
N VAL A 88 -4.49 -2.66 -6.91
CA VAL A 88 -5.57 -2.00 -6.18
C VAL A 88 -6.80 -1.97 -7.08
N GLY A 89 -7.88 -2.65 -6.68
CA GLY A 89 -9.08 -2.75 -7.49
C GLY A 89 -8.83 -3.35 -8.88
N GLY A 90 -7.85 -4.26 -9.01
CA GLY A 90 -7.41 -4.84 -10.29
C GLY A 90 -6.41 -3.98 -11.07
N LEU A 91 -6.16 -2.74 -10.67
CA LEU A 91 -5.21 -1.84 -11.33
C LEU A 91 -3.80 -2.07 -10.81
N LYS A 92 -2.81 -2.13 -11.71
CA LYS A 92 -1.42 -2.43 -11.35
C LYS A 92 -0.67 -1.20 -10.88
N LEU A 93 -0.10 -1.27 -9.68
CA LEU A 93 0.59 -0.16 -9.00
C LEU A 93 1.72 0.46 -9.83
N LYS A 94 2.46 -0.31 -10.61
CA LYS A 94 3.60 0.22 -11.37
C LYS A 94 3.21 1.04 -12.60
N THR A 95 2.01 0.82 -13.15
CA THR A 95 1.62 1.33 -14.47
C THR A 95 0.35 2.19 -14.44
N GLN A 96 -0.50 2.05 -13.42
CA GLN A 96 -1.84 2.63 -13.37
C GLN A 96 -2.09 3.48 -12.11
N MET A 97 -1.04 4.09 -11.53
CA MET A 97 -1.18 4.88 -10.29
C MET A 97 -2.21 6.01 -10.39
N GLY A 98 -2.32 6.68 -11.55
CA GLY A 98 -3.29 7.76 -11.73
C GLY A 98 -4.73 7.29 -11.52
N GLU A 99 -5.10 6.14 -12.12
CA GLU A 99 -6.42 5.53 -11.95
C GLU A 99 -6.62 5.00 -10.51
N ILE A 100 -5.56 4.49 -9.89
CA ILE A 100 -5.59 4.04 -8.49
C ILE A 100 -5.89 5.24 -7.57
N HIS A 101 -5.25 6.39 -7.78
CA HIS A 101 -5.50 7.59 -6.97
C HIS A 101 -6.94 8.10 -7.07
N SER A 102 -7.58 7.98 -8.24
CA SER A 102 -9.00 8.33 -8.41
C SER A 102 -9.96 7.43 -7.61
N SER A 103 -9.50 6.27 -7.13
CA SER A 103 -10.31 5.29 -6.39
C SER A 103 -9.77 4.97 -5.00
N MET A 104 -8.72 5.65 -4.54
CA MET A 104 -8.07 5.43 -3.25
C MET A 104 -7.97 6.74 -2.45
N GLY A 105 -8.58 6.75 -1.26
CA GLY A 105 -8.32 7.78 -0.25
C GLY A 105 -7.09 7.44 0.60
N VAL A 106 -6.25 8.43 0.90
CA VAL A 106 -5.07 8.28 1.77
C VAL A 106 -5.11 9.35 2.85
N CYS A 107 -5.05 8.93 4.11
CA CYS A 107 -4.84 9.84 5.24
C CYS A 107 -3.38 9.72 5.71
N PRO A 108 -2.56 10.78 5.57
CA PRO A 108 -1.17 10.76 5.99
C PRO A 108 -1.03 10.78 7.52
N GLN A 109 0.19 10.50 8.00
CA GLN A 109 0.52 10.54 9.42
C GLN A 109 0.50 11.97 9.98
N GLU A 110 0.96 12.93 9.19
CA GLU A 110 0.99 14.35 9.57
C GLU A 110 -0.35 15.00 9.27
N ASN A 111 -0.74 15.98 10.10
CA ASN A 111 -1.94 16.75 9.86
C ASN A 111 -1.72 17.70 8.67
N LEU A 112 -2.56 17.60 7.65
CA LEU A 112 -2.51 18.47 6.47
C LEU A 112 -3.52 19.64 6.54
N LEU A 113 -4.15 19.87 7.68
CA LEU A 113 -5.10 20.96 7.83
C LEU A 113 -4.38 22.32 7.85
N TRP A 114 -4.91 23.25 7.08
CA TRP A 114 -4.53 24.66 7.10
C TRP A 114 -5.43 25.44 8.05
N ASP A 115 -4.82 26.18 8.97
CA ASP A 115 -5.54 26.96 9.98
C ASP A 115 -6.45 28.04 9.36
N THR A 116 -6.19 28.45 8.12
CA THR A 116 -6.94 29.47 7.40
C THR A 116 -8.18 28.93 6.68
N LEU A 117 -8.36 27.61 6.61
CA LEU A 117 -9.47 26.99 5.89
C LEU A 117 -10.43 26.30 6.84
N THR A 118 -11.73 26.49 6.59
CA THR A 118 -12.79 25.75 7.27
C THR A 118 -12.79 24.27 6.86
N GLY A 119 -13.46 23.42 7.64
CA GLY A 119 -13.59 22.00 7.28
C GLY A 119 -14.24 21.76 5.92
N ARG A 120 -15.20 22.60 5.52
CA ARG A 120 -15.85 22.53 4.20
C ARG A 120 -14.89 22.88 3.07
N GLU A 121 -14.06 23.91 3.26
CA GLU A 121 -13.08 24.32 2.25
C GLU A 121 -12.00 23.25 2.05
N HIS A 122 -11.57 22.58 3.12
CA HIS A 122 -10.69 21.41 3.01
C HIS A 122 -11.32 20.27 2.22
N LEU A 123 -12.61 19.96 2.46
CA LEU A 123 -13.32 18.94 1.68
C LEU A 123 -13.43 19.30 0.21
N ASN A 124 -13.64 20.58 -0.12
CA ASN A 124 -13.68 21.04 -1.51
C ASN A 124 -12.28 21.05 -2.16
N PHE A 125 -11.21 21.16 -1.37
CA PHE A 125 -9.84 21.17 -1.87
C PHE A 125 -9.29 19.75 -2.11
N TYR A 126 -9.56 18.83 -1.18
CA TYR A 126 -9.04 17.45 -1.24
C TYR A 126 -9.99 16.42 -1.84
N GLY A 127 -11.31 16.63 -1.75
CA GLY A 127 -12.36 15.73 -2.22
C GLY A 127 -12.79 16.02 -3.65
#